data_AF-A0A8T3Q106-F1
#
_entry.id   AF-A0A8T3Q106-F1
#
_cell.length_a   1.000
_cell.length_b   1.000
_cell.length_c   1.000
_cell.angle_alpha   90.00
_cell.angle_beta   90.00
_cell.angle_gamma   90.00
#
_symmetry.space_group_name_H-M   'P 1'
#
loop_
_entity.id
_entity.type
_entity.pdbx_description
1 polymer ?
#
loop_
_entity_poly.entity_id
_entity_poly.type
_entity_poly.pdbx_seq_one_letter_code
_entity_poly.pdbx_strand_id
1 'polypeptide(L)'
;MGTALLLALATTLIVGAGASSTPSTADAAAEASPRAATSDAESALDVRPQNGRQAQPPIAVAVADIGPGDMPSRRWLPATRAPASLAAPPVVEAAVAVAPAPVAEAPLVALPLLFADVWNAEERYFAISGASPGELIASAKAAIPSDPNGVPHNAVAYSGPVAWDHVPSYVMDPSSGACSMTGVTTTASYQATLPQWTSPSHVAPELLVWWQAVLEQLRQHEGHHVSIYADFVADLRARAVGQSCDTWVSIATQWSADLTAAHAAFDAQEAAWTFPSYAGPP
;
A
#
# COMPACT_ATOMS: atom_id res chain seq x y z
N MET A 1 -32.18 36.94 17.99
CA MET A 1 -32.43 36.01 16.86
C MET A 1 -31.28 36.20 15.89
N GLY A 2 -30.19 35.45 16.09
CA GLY A 2 -28.98 35.55 15.27
C GLY A 2 -28.88 34.32 14.38
N THR A 3 -28.90 34.54 13.07
CA THR A 3 -28.79 33.52 12.03
C THR A 3 -27.39 32.92 12.08
N ALA A 4 -27.26 31.68 12.55
CA ALA A 4 -26.01 30.94 12.48
C ALA A 4 -25.77 30.52 11.03
N LEU A 5 -24.79 31.16 10.39
CA LEU A 5 -24.31 30.83 9.06
C LEU A 5 -23.47 29.54 9.17
N LEU A 6 -24.06 28.38 8.88
CA LEU A 6 -23.29 27.15 8.66
C LEU A 6 -22.49 27.30 7.36
N LEU A 7 -21.20 27.63 7.48
CA LEU A 7 -20.26 27.45 6.38
C LEU A 7 -19.85 25.97 6.36
N ALA A 8 -20.51 25.17 5.51
CA ALA A 8 -20.04 23.84 5.16
C ALA A 8 -18.85 23.99 4.19
N LEU A 9 -17.64 24.11 4.74
CA LEU A 9 -16.40 23.98 3.96
C LEU A 9 -16.16 22.49 3.71
N ALA A 10 -16.75 21.97 2.62
CA ALA A 10 -16.32 20.71 2.04
C ALA A 10 -14.88 20.87 1.56
N THR A 11 -13.93 20.54 2.44
CA THR A 11 -12.51 20.57 2.12
C THR A 11 -12.20 19.21 1.52
N THR A 12 -12.32 19.09 0.20
CA THR A 12 -11.75 17.97 -0.53
C THR A 12 -10.23 18.09 -0.39
N LEU A 13 -9.67 17.41 0.60
CA LEU A 13 -8.22 17.22 0.73
C LEU A 13 -7.81 16.29 -0.41
N ILE A 14 -7.37 16.89 -1.51
CA ILE A 14 -6.66 16.17 -2.56
C ILE A 14 -5.32 15.78 -1.94
N VAL A 15 -5.19 14.51 -1.55
CA VAL A 15 -3.89 13.91 -1.23
C VAL A 15 -3.11 13.89 -2.55
N GLY A 16 -2.31 14.94 -2.76
CA GLY A 16 -1.43 15.06 -3.93
C GLY A 16 -0.33 14.03 -3.84
N ALA A 17 -0.30 13.09 -4.78
CA ALA A 17 0.83 12.21 -5.03
C ALA A 17 2.12 13.04 -5.25
N GLY A 18 3.23 12.51 -4.74
CA GLY A 18 4.51 13.19 -4.60
C GLY A 18 5.09 13.80 -5.88
N ALA A 19 5.87 14.86 -5.65
CA ALA A 19 6.64 15.58 -6.66
C ALA A 19 7.79 14.72 -7.23
N SER A 20 7.76 14.49 -8.53
CA SER A 20 8.91 14.02 -9.30
C SER A 20 9.83 15.20 -9.64
N SER A 21 11.09 15.11 -9.21
CA SER A 21 12.16 16.05 -9.54
C SER A 21 12.51 16.01 -11.04
N THR A 22 12.48 17.17 -11.71
CA THR A 22 13.01 17.40 -13.06
C THR A 22 14.52 17.58 -13.08
N PRO A 23 15.16 17.31 -14.23
CA PRO A 23 16.19 18.22 -14.73
C PRO A 23 15.84 18.84 -16.09
N SER A 24 16.29 20.09 -16.25
CA SER A 24 16.42 20.93 -17.46
C SER A 24 17.26 20.20 -18.54
N THR A 25 17.08 20.33 -19.86
CA THR A 25 17.06 21.53 -20.73
C THR A 25 16.53 21.23 -22.16
N ALA A 26 15.89 22.24 -22.76
CA ALA A 26 15.95 22.73 -24.16
C ALA A 26 15.38 21.94 -25.38
N ASP A 27 14.54 22.69 -26.11
CA ASP A 27 14.24 22.75 -27.56
C ASP A 27 13.67 21.52 -28.31
N ALA A 28 12.41 21.62 -28.76
CA ALA A 28 12.09 21.96 -30.16
C ALA A 28 10.59 21.73 -30.52
N ALA A 29 10.05 22.72 -31.25
CA ALA A 29 9.05 22.65 -32.32
C ALA A 29 7.66 22.02 -32.06
N ALA A 30 6.66 22.89 -32.21
CA ALA A 30 5.27 22.57 -32.45
C ALA A 30 5.06 21.90 -33.81
N GLU A 31 4.18 20.89 -33.89
CA GLU A 31 3.17 20.77 -34.96
C GLU A 31 2.13 19.66 -34.69
N ALA A 32 0.86 20.03 -34.92
CA ALA A 32 -0.30 19.25 -35.37
C ALA A 32 -0.74 17.93 -34.68
N SER A 33 -1.92 17.99 -34.07
CA SER A 33 -2.87 16.86 -33.96
C SER A 33 -3.32 16.35 -35.34
N PRO A 34 -3.70 15.05 -35.43
CA PRO A 34 -5.12 14.78 -35.59
C PRO A 34 -5.67 13.65 -34.70
N ARG A 35 -6.99 13.67 -34.55
CA ARG A 35 -7.87 12.77 -33.78
C ARG A 35 -7.90 11.31 -34.29
N ALA A 36 -8.31 10.46 -33.35
CA ALA A 36 -9.19 9.28 -33.46
C ALA A 36 -8.52 7.89 -33.51
N ALA A 37 -8.72 7.11 -32.43
CA ALA A 37 -9.44 5.83 -32.46
C ALA A 37 -9.75 5.38 -31.03
N THR A 38 -11.03 5.22 -30.73
CA THR A 38 -11.58 4.56 -29.54
C THR A 38 -11.36 3.05 -29.65
N SER A 39 -10.91 2.41 -28.58
CA SER A 39 -11.08 0.96 -28.40
C SER A 39 -11.38 0.66 -26.94
N ASP A 40 -12.62 0.23 -26.71
CA ASP A 40 -13.13 -0.30 -25.47
C ASP A 40 -12.31 -1.49 -24.99
N ALA A 41 -11.85 -1.43 -23.74
CA ALA A 41 -11.40 -2.57 -22.98
C ALA A 41 -11.95 -2.40 -21.55
N GLU A 42 -13.23 -2.72 -21.38
CA GLU A 42 -13.80 -3.02 -20.07
C GLU A 42 -13.07 -4.26 -19.50
N SER A 43 -12.05 -4.04 -18.69
CA SER A 43 -11.56 -5.05 -17.76
C SER A 43 -12.63 -5.23 -16.68
N ALA A 44 -13.40 -6.31 -16.80
CA ALA A 44 -14.37 -6.73 -15.81
C ALA A 44 -13.67 -6.98 -14.45
N LEU A 45 -13.85 -6.06 -13.51
CA LEU A 45 -13.69 -6.33 -12.09
C LEU A 45 -14.71 -7.41 -11.71
N ASP A 46 -14.26 -8.65 -11.50
CA ASP A 46 -15.08 -9.72 -10.92
C ASP A 46 -15.29 -9.44 -9.43
N VAL A 47 -16.27 -8.59 -9.12
CA VAL A 47 -16.77 -8.38 -7.75
C VAL A 47 -17.61 -9.60 -7.38
N ARG A 48 -16.96 -10.71 -7.02
CA ARG A 48 -17.70 -11.84 -6.43
C ARG A 48 -18.15 -11.48 -5.02
N PRO A 49 -19.42 -11.77 -4.65
CA PRO A 49 -19.87 -11.62 -3.27
C PRO A 49 -19.08 -12.58 -2.38
N GLN A 50 -18.32 -12.03 -1.44
CA GLN A 50 -17.65 -12.84 -0.42
C GLN A 50 -18.70 -13.50 0.47
N ASN A 51 -18.57 -14.81 0.63
CA ASN A 51 -19.38 -15.63 1.52
C ASN A 51 -19.37 -15.08 2.95
N GLY A 52 -20.52 -14.58 3.41
CA GLY A 52 -20.97 -14.73 4.81
C GLY A 52 -20.25 -13.97 5.92
N ARG A 53 -19.20 -13.18 5.67
CA ARG A 53 -18.79 -12.16 6.66
C ARG A 53 -19.80 -11.03 6.58
N GLN A 54 -20.66 -10.91 7.59
CA GLN A 54 -21.45 -9.69 7.79
C GLN A 54 -20.51 -8.50 7.63
N ALA A 55 -20.83 -7.58 6.72
CA ALA A 55 -20.27 -6.25 6.75
C ALA A 55 -20.40 -5.77 8.20
N GLN A 56 -19.27 -5.59 8.88
CA GLN A 56 -19.31 -4.91 10.17
C GLN A 56 -19.98 -3.57 9.87
N PRO A 57 -21.01 -3.17 10.63
CA PRO A 57 -21.56 -1.83 10.48
C PRO A 57 -20.40 -0.84 10.54
N PRO A 58 -20.44 0.29 9.81
CA PRO A 58 -19.43 1.32 9.97
C PRO A 58 -19.30 1.60 11.45
N ILE A 59 -18.18 1.19 12.05
CA ILE A 59 -17.91 1.50 13.43
C ILE A 59 -17.71 3.00 13.39
N ALA A 60 -18.73 3.76 13.77
CA ALA A 60 -18.55 5.12 14.23
C ALA A 60 -17.71 5.00 15.50
N VAL A 61 -16.40 4.92 15.33
CA VAL A 61 -15.45 5.05 16.43
C VAL A 61 -15.53 6.52 16.80
N ALA A 62 -16.50 6.86 17.66
CA ALA A 62 -16.22 7.89 18.64
C ALA A 62 -14.98 7.37 19.36
N VAL A 63 -13.82 7.96 19.08
CA VAL A 63 -12.57 7.63 19.75
C VAL A 63 -12.75 8.02 21.22
N ALA A 64 -13.38 7.15 22.01
CA ALA A 64 -12.99 6.97 23.39
C ALA A 64 -11.53 6.53 23.36
N ASP A 65 -10.70 7.04 24.26
CA ASP A 65 -9.28 6.70 24.39
C ASP A 65 -9.06 5.17 24.26
N ILE A 66 -8.77 4.70 23.04
CA ILE A 66 -8.25 3.37 22.80
C ILE A 66 -6.75 3.53 23.04
N GLY A 67 -6.31 3.19 24.24
CA GLY A 67 -4.89 3.10 24.54
C GLY A 67 -4.19 2.15 23.56
N PRO A 68 -2.89 2.37 23.29
CA PRO A 68 -2.13 1.58 22.34
C PRO A 68 -2.12 0.11 22.78
N GLY A 69 -2.89 -0.73 22.08
CA GLY A 69 -2.89 -2.17 22.25
C GLY A 69 -1.67 -2.77 21.57
N ASP A 70 -0.98 -3.67 22.28
CA ASP A 70 0.30 -4.30 21.94
C ASP A 70 0.41 -4.78 20.48
N MET A 71 1.08 -3.98 19.65
CA MET A 71 1.83 -4.51 18.50
C MET A 71 3.11 -5.16 19.06
N PRO A 72 3.38 -6.45 18.81
CA PRO A 72 4.62 -7.07 19.25
C PRO A 72 5.80 -6.44 18.51
N SER A 73 6.51 -5.54 19.16
CA SER A 73 7.74 -4.93 18.68
C SER A 73 8.83 -6.00 18.52
N ARG A 74 8.92 -6.65 17.36
CA ARG A 74 10.06 -7.51 17.04
C ARG A 74 11.23 -6.61 16.64
N ARG A 75 12.23 -6.57 17.52
CA ARG A 75 13.51 -5.91 17.30
C ARG A 75 14.30 -6.68 16.25
N TRP A 76 14.40 -6.13 15.04
CA TRP A 76 15.19 -6.71 13.95
C TRP A 76 16.69 -6.50 14.20
N LEU A 77 17.47 -7.58 14.20
CA LEU A 77 18.94 -7.55 14.32
C LEU A 77 19.57 -7.38 12.93
N PRO A 78 20.64 -6.57 12.77
CA PRO A 78 21.32 -6.40 11.50
C PRO A 78 22.12 -7.65 11.11
N ALA A 79 22.02 -8.07 9.85
CA ALA A 79 22.82 -9.15 9.28
C ALA A 79 24.28 -8.68 9.05
N THR A 80 25.24 -9.28 9.73
CA THR A 80 26.68 -9.08 9.51
C THR A 80 27.14 -9.78 8.24
N ARG A 81 27.77 -9.03 7.32
CA ARG A 81 28.36 -9.54 6.07
C ARG A 81 29.82 -9.93 6.30
N ALA A 82 30.21 -11.16 5.92
CA ALA A 82 31.61 -11.59 5.86
C ALA A 82 32.17 -11.41 4.44
N PRO A 83 33.44 -11.04 4.25
CA PRO A 83 34.13 -11.16 2.97
C PRO A 83 34.83 -12.51 2.87
N ALA A 84 34.76 -13.16 1.70
CA ALA A 84 35.60 -14.31 1.38
C ALA A 84 36.36 -14.08 0.07
N SER A 85 37.62 -14.47 0.14
CA SER A 85 38.71 -14.29 -0.82
C SER A 85 38.55 -15.16 -2.07
N LEU A 86 38.92 -14.62 -3.24
CA LEU A 86 38.96 -15.32 -4.52
C LEU A 86 40.31 -16.04 -4.69
N ALA A 87 40.28 -17.37 -4.75
CA ALA A 87 41.40 -18.19 -5.23
C ALA A 87 41.19 -18.57 -6.71
N ALA A 88 42.29 -18.66 -7.46
CA ALA A 88 42.29 -18.95 -8.90
C ALA A 88 41.90 -20.41 -9.22
N PRO A 89 41.19 -20.67 -10.33
CA PRO A 89 40.76 -22.02 -10.70
C PRO A 89 41.88 -22.85 -11.32
N PRO A 90 41.94 -24.17 -11.06
CA PRO A 90 42.79 -25.10 -11.79
C PRO A 90 42.22 -25.40 -13.20
N VAL A 91 43.12 -25.69 -14.14
CA VAL A 91 42.81 -26.14 -15.50
C VAL A 91 42.32 -27.59 -15.43
N VAL A 92 41.07 -27.84 -15.81
CA VAL A 92 40.44 -29.18 -15.77
C VAL A 92 40.36 -29.77 -17.18
N GLU A 93 40.88 -31.00 -17.31
CA GLU A 93 40.82 -31.86 -18.48
C GLU A 93 39.37 -32.17 -18.88
N ALA A 94 39.10 -32.20 -20.19
CA ALA A 94 37.78 -32.40 -20.77
C ALA A 94 37.22 -33.81 -20.48
N ALA A 95 36.30 -33.90 -19.52
CA ALA A 95 35.56 -35.12 -19.23
C ALA A 95 34.51 -35.40 -20.31
N VAL A 96 34.40 -36.66 -20.71
CA VAL A 96 33.40 -37.18 -21.65
C VAL A 96 32.01 -36.97 -21.06
N ALA A 97 31.17 -36.17 -21.74
CA ALA A 97 29.82 -35.84 -21.29
C ALA A 97 28.92 -37.09 -21.31
N VAL A 98 28.57 -37.59 -20.13
CA VAL A 98 27.49 -38.56 -19.96
C VAL A 98 26.17 -37.80 -20.11
N ALA A 99 25.30 -38.27 -21.01
CA ALA A 99 23.98 -37.67 -21.18
C ALA A 99 23.22 -37.71 -19.83
N PRO A 100 22.68 -36.58 -19.35
CA PRO A 100 21.98 -36.54 -18.07
C PRO A 100 20.75 -37.45 -18.12
N ALA A 101 20.54 -38.23 -17.06
CA ALA A 101 19.30 -38.97 -16.89
C ALA A 101 18.09 -38.01 -16.90
N PRO A 102 16.93 -38.42 -17.42
CA PRO A 102 15.73 -37.60 -17.36
C PRO A 102 15.42 -37.26 -15.90
N VAL A 103 15.37 -35.96 -15.60
CA VAL A 103 14.98 -35.45 -14.28
C VAL A 103 13.50 -35.76 -14.12
N ALA A 104 13.14 -36.58 -13.13
CA ALA A 104 11.74 -36.85 -12.82
C ALA A 104 11.03 -35.52 -12.52
N GLU A 105 9.89 -35.27 -13.17
CA GLU A 105 9.08 -34.08 -12.92
C GLU A 105 8.64 -34.07 -11.45
N ALA A 106 8.88 -32.95 -10.77
CA ALA A 106 8.43 -32.79 -9.39
C ALA A 106 6.89 -32.84 -9.33
N PRO A 107 6.31 -33.50 -8.31
CA PRO A 107 4.86 -33.58 -8.20
C PRO A 107 4.25 -32.17 -7.97
N LEU A 108 3.25 -31.81 -8.78
CA LEU A 108 2.50 -30.57 -8.62
C LEU A 108 1.39 -30.71 -7.58
N VAL A 109 1.03 -29.61 -6.92
CA VAL A 109 -0.08 -29.51 -5.96
C VAL A 109 -1.14 -28.55 -6.46
N ALA A 110 -2.40 -28.80 -6.14
CA ALA A 110 -3.49 -27.87 -6.45
C ALA A 110 -3.27 -26.52 -5.74
N LEU A 111 -3.47 -25.41 -6.45
CA LEU A 111 -3.35 -24.06 -5.92
C LEU A 111 -4.55 -23.76 -4.99
N PRO A 112 -4.34 -23.60 -3.68
CA PRO A 112 -5.42 -23.17 -2.79
C PRO A 112 -5.74 -21.69 -3.01
N LEU A 113 -6.95 -21.29 -2.62
CA LEU A 113 -7.28 -19.87 -2.51
C LEU A 113 -6.58 -19.29 -1.29
N LEU A 114 -5.71 -18.30 -1.52
CA LEU A 114 -4.92 -17.64 -0.48
C LEU A 114 -5.43 -16.21 -0.25
N PHE A 115 -5.40 -15.78 1.00
CA PHE A 115 -5.83 -14.46 1.44
C PHE A 115 -4.80 -13.89 2.43
N ALA A 116 -4.64 -12.58 2.42
CA ALA A 116 -3.97 -11.83 3.47
C ALA A 116 -5.02 -11.04 4.25
N ASP A 117 -4.94 -11.09 5.59
CA ASP A 117 -5.82 -10.35 6.51
C ASP A 117 -5.09 -9.09 6.98
N VAL A 118 -5.40 -7.96 6.32
CA VAL A 118 -4.69 -6.69 6.56
C VAL A 118 -5.39 -5.96 7.69
N TRP A 119 -4.63 -5.61 8.72
CA TRP A 119 -5.19 -4.98 9.92
C TRP A 119 -6.00 -3.73 9.57
N ASN A 120 -7.27 -3.72 10.02
CA ASN A 120 -8.19 -2.60 9.91
C ASN A 120 -8.48 -2.14 8.47
N ALA A 121 -8.31 -3.00 7.45
CA ALA A 121 -8.60 -2.68 6.06
C ALA A 121 -9.57 -3.67 5.41
N GLU A 122 -10.39 -3.20 4.48
CA GLU A 122 -11.12 -4.07 3.56
C GLU A 122 -10.17 -4.58 2.47
N GLU A 123 -10.13 -5.89 2.21
CA GLU A 123 -9.27 -6.43 1.15
C GLU A 123 -9.96 -6.49 -0.22
N ARG A 124 -9.31 -5.91 -1.23
CA ARG A 124 -9.61 -6.08 -2.64
C ARG A 124 -8.52 -6.91 -3.29
N TYR A 125 -8.91 -7.81 -4.18
CA TYR A 125 -7.99 -8.70 -4.85
C TYR A 125 -8.03 -8.48 -6.36
N PHE A 126 -6.85 -8.51 -6.98
CA PHE A 126 -6.71 -8.54 -8.44
C PHE A 126 -5.99 -9.83 -8.86
N ALA A 127 -6.43 -10.41 -9.98
CA ALA A 127 -5.93 -11.69 -10.43
C ALA A 127 -4.50 -11.59 -10.97
N ILE A 128 -3.63 -12.50 -10.55
CA ILE A 128 -2.29 -12.70 -11.11
C ILE A 128 -2.10 -14.16 -11.52
N SER A 129 -1.11 -14.39 -12.38
CA SER A 129 -0.74 -15.72 -12.87
C SER A 129 0.77 -15.88 -12.98
N GLY A 130 1.27 -17.10 -12.81
CA GLY A 130 2.68 -17.43 -12.97
C GLY A 130 3.02 -18.81 -12.42
N ALA A 131 4.02 -19.45 -13.02
CA ALA A 131 4.59 -20.74 -12.61
C ALA A 131 6.00 -20.59 -11.99
N SER A 132 6.50 -19.37 -11.86
CA SER A 132 7.75 -19.05 -11.17
C SER A 132 7.62 -17.76 -10.34
N PRO A 133 8.55 -17.48 -9.40
CA PRO A 133 8.55 -16.23 -8.65
C PRO A 133 8.58 -15.00 -9.56
N GLY A 134 9.42 -15.03 -10.60
CA GLY A 134 9.58 -13.91 -11.53
C GLY A 134 8.29 -13.60 -12.29
N GLU A 135 7.58 -14.64 -12.74
CA GLU A 135 6.29 -14.49 -13.42
C GLU A 135 5.21 -13.93 -12.50
N LEU A 136 5.13 -14.38 -11.25
CA LEU A 136 4.17 -13.86 -10.28
C LEU A 136 4.39 -12.38 -9.99
N ILE A 137 5.65 -11.96 -9.78
CA ILE A 137 5.98 -10.55 -9.55
C ILE A 137 5.73 -9.70 -10.79
N ALA A 138 6.10 -10.19 -11.98
CA ALA A 138 5.83 -9.48 -13.23
C ALA A 138 4.32 -9.33 -13.47
N SER A 139 3.54 -10.40 -13.25
CA SER A 139 2.08 -10.38 -13.36
C SER A 139 1.46 -9.42 -12.35
N ALA A 140 1.93 -9.40 -11.10
CA ALA A 140 1.42 -8.48 -10.09
C ALA A 140 1.68 -7.01 -10.46
N LYS A 141 2.90 -6.67 -10.88
CA LYS A 141 3.25 -5.30 -11.31
C LYS A 141 2.48 -4.84 -12.54
N ALA A 142 2.15 -5.76 -13.45
CA ALA A 142 1.38 -5.44 -14.65
C ALA A 142 -0.12 -5.30 -14.38
N ALA A 143 -0.64 -6.05 -13.39
CA ALA A 143 -2.08 -6.13 -13.10
C ALA A 143 -2.55 -5.20 -11.97
N ILE A 144 -1.62 -4.59 -11.22
CA ILE A 144 -1.98 -3.68 -10.13
C ILE A 144 -2.82 -2.51 -10.69
N PRO A 145 -4.03 -2.27 -10.14
CA PRO A 145 -4.87 -1.15 -10.59
C PRO A 145 -4.17 0.18 -10.36
N SER A 146 -4.33 1.13 -11.29
CA SER A 146 -3.93 2.53 -11.06
C SER A 146 -4.75 3.16 -9.92
N ASP A 147 -4.23 4.25 -9.36
CA ASP A 147 -4.97 5.08 -8.40
C ASP A 147 -6.22 5.72 -9.06
N PRO A 148 -7.12 6.34 -8.27
CA PRO A 148 -8.29 7.03 -8.83
C PRO A 148 -8.00 8.15 -9.84
N ASN A 149 -6.76 8.66 -9.89
CA ASN A 149 -6.29 9.66 -10.84
C ASN A 149 -5.64 9.04 -12.09
N GLY A 150 -5.61 7.70 -12.18
CA GLY A 150 -4.99 6.96 -13.28
C GLY A 150 -3.47 6.82 -13.16
N VAL A 151 -2.86 7.21 -12.04
CA VAL A 151 -1.42 7.09 -11.81
C VAL A 151 -1.08 5.61 -11.55
N PRO A 152 -0.17 5.01 -12.33
CA PRO A 152 0.24 3.64 -12.10
C PRO A 152 1.06 3.53 -10.80
N HIS A 153 0.81 2.47 -10.04
CA HIS A 153 1.61 2.15 -8.86
C HIS A 153 2.89 1.40 -9.26
N ASN A 154 4.01 1.74 -8.64
CA ASN A 154 5.25 0.97 -8.75
C ASN A 154 5.37 -0.02 -7.59
N ALA A 155 4.37 -0.88 -7.42
CA ALA A 155 4.25 -1.82 -6.31
C ALA A 155 3.57 -3.13 -6.77
N VAL A 156 3.44 -4.10 -5.85
CA VAL A 156 2.67 -5.34 -6.07
C VAL A 156 1.44 -5.44 -5.18
N ALA A 157 1.30 -4.52 -4.22
CA ALA A 157 0.14 -4.28 -3.38
C ALA A 157 0.14 -2.79 -3.00
N TYR A 158 -0.97 -2.29 -2.50
CA TYR A 158 -1.03 -1.00 -1.82
C TYR A 158 -2.18 -0.97 -0.84
N SER A 159 -2.11 -0.05 0.11
CA SER A 159 -3.19 0.25 1.04
C SER A 159 -3.35 1.74 1.19
N GLY A 160 -4.58 2.16 1.49
CA GLY A 160 -4.90 3.56 1.60
C GLY A 160 -6.33 3.78 2.09
N PRO A 161 -6.67 5.02 2.38
CA PRO A 161 -8.02 5.35 2.77
C PRO A 161 -8.97 5.40 1.57
N VAL A 162 -10.17 4.86 1.74
CA VAL A 162 -11.26 4.95 0.75
C VAL A 162 -12.32 5.96 1.13
N ALA A 163 -12.42 6.28 2.41
CA ALA A 163 -13.18 7.43 2.89
C ALA A 163 -12.36 8.11 3.98
N TRP A 164 -12.23 9.43 3.88
CA TRP A 164 -11.46 10.26 4.78
C TRP A 164 -12.17 11.60 4.94
N ASP A 165 -12.63 11.90 6.16
CA ASP A 165 -13.29 13.16 6.46
C ASP A 165 -12.78 13.74 7.78
N HIS A 166 -12.61 15.06 7.84
CA HIS A 166 -12.16 15.80 9.00
C HIS A 166 -13.16 16.90 9.34
N VAL A 167 -13.85 16.73 10.45
CA VAL A 167 -14.84 17.69 10.93
C VAL A 167 -14.25 18.44 12.12
N PRO A 168 -13.75 19.68 11.93
CA PRO A 168 -13.30 20.51 13.02
C PRO A 168 -14.49 20.96 13.89
N SER A 169 -14.25 21.05 15.19
CA SER A 169 -15.18 21.62 16.17
C SER A 169 -14.53 22.81 16.86
N TYR A 170 -15.30 23.87 17.11
CA TYR A 170 -14.79 25.13 17.63
C TYR A 170 -15.78 25.82 18.57
N VAL A 171 -15.27 26.75 19.36
CA VAL A 171 -16.06 27.67 20.19
C VAL A 171 -15.73 29.10 19.81
N MET A 172 -16.75 29.97 19.88
CA MET A 172 -16.62 31.41 19.71
C MET A 172 -16.72 32.10 21.06
N ASP A 173 -15.74 32.93 21.41
CA ASP A 173 -15.85 33.83 22.55
C ASP A 173 -16.83 34.97 22.17
N PRO A 174 -17.97 35.12 22.85
CA PRO A 174 -18.96 36.12 22.51
C PRO A 174 -18.50 37.56 22.78
N SER A 175 -17.49 37.77 23.62
CA SER A 175 -16.99 39.09 24.01
C SER A 175 -15.91 39.62 23.07
N SER A 176 -15.00 38.74 22.62
CA SER A 176 -13.88 39.09 21.75
C SER A 176 -14.11 38.70 20.28
N GLY A 177 -15.07 37.81 20.02
CA GLY A 177 -15.26 37.18 18.71
C GLY A 177 -14.17 36.17 18.36
N ALA A 178 -13.25 35.85 19.29
CA ALA A 178 -12.16 34.92 19.04
C ALA A 178 -12.71 33.48 18.85
N CYS A 179 -12.16 32.78 17.87
CA CYS A 179 -12.49 31.38 17.57
C CYS A 179 -11.37 30.47 18.06
N SER A 180 -11.72 29.43 18.82
CA SER A 180 -10.76 28.41 19.27
C SER A 180 -11.26 27.01 18.94
N MET A 181 -10.39 26.20 18.37
CA MET A 181 -10.62 24.81 18.04
C MET A 181 -10.74 23.97 19.32
N THR A 182 -11.78 23.15 19.43
CA THR A 182 -12.03 22.27 20.57
C THR A 182 -11.82 20.80 20.26
N GLY A 183 -11.69 20.45 18.98
CA GLY A 183 -11.41 19.09 18.55
C GLY A 183 -11.53 18.92 17.04
N VAL A 184 -11.16 17.74 16.58
CA VAL A 184 -11.34 17.27 15.21
C VAL A 184 -11.90 15.87 15.31
N THR A 185 -13.02 15.62 14.64
CA THR A 185 -13.53 14.26 14.43
C THR A 185 -13.05 13.80 13.07
N THR A 186 -12.29 12.71 13.03
CA THR A 186 -11.86 12.10 11.77
C THR A 186 -12.56 10.76 11.60
N THR A 187 -13.17 10.57 10.44
CA THR A 187 -13.69 9.27 10.02
C THR A 187 -12.78 8.73 8.92
N ALA A 188 -12.22 7.55 9.14
CA ALA A 188 -11.37 6.88 8.15
C ALA A 188 -11.83 5.43 7.98
N SER A 189 -11.84 4.97 6.73
CA SER A 189 -11.94 3.56 6.39
C SER A 189 -10.84 3.23 5.39
N TYR A 190 -10.25 2.05 5.55
CA TYR A 190 -9.05 1.65 4.82
C TYR A 190 -9.35 0.48 3.89
N GLN A 191 -8.63 0.43 2.77
CA GLN A 191 -8.66 -0.67 1.83
C GLN A 191 -7.23 -1.10 1.51
N ALA A 192 -7.02 -2.40 1.38
CA ALA A 192 -5.80 -2.99 0.88
C ALA A 192 -6.07 -3.71 -0.43
N THR A 193 -5.33 -3.38 -1.48
CA THR A 193 -5.42 -3.99 -2.80
C THR A 193 -4.26 -4.97 -2.97
N LEU A 194 -4.58 -6.25 -3.07
CA LEU A 194 -3.64 -7.36 -2.95
C LEU A 194 -3.69 -8.29 -4.19
N PRO A 195 -2.57 -8.93 -4.56
CA PRO A 195 -2.57 -9.89 -5.64
C PRO A 195 -3.20 -11.22 -5.21
N GLN A 196 -4.01 -11.82 -6.08
CA GLN A 196 -4.57 -13.16 -5.92
C GLN A 196 -4.03 -14.09 -7.00
N TRP A 197 -3.29 -15.11 -6.59
CA TRP A 197 -2.77 -16.11 -7.50
C TRP A 197 -3.89 -17.03 -7.97
N THR A 198 -4.21 -16.97 -9.27
CA THR A 198 -5.37 -17.68 -9.85
C THR A 198 -4.99 -18.73 -10.89
N SER A 199 -3.77 -18.71 -11.42
CA SER A 199 -3.31 -19.63 -12.47
C SER A 199 -1.79 -19.82 -12.43
N PRO A 200 -1.27 -21.04 -12.70
CA PRO A 200 -1.99 -22.26 -13.05
C PRO A 200 -2.70 -22.92 -11.86
N SER A 201 -3.64 -23.85 -12.11
CA SER A 201 -4.40 -24.53 -11.06
C SER A 201 -3.57 -25.55 -10.26
N HIS A 202 -2.42 -25.95 -10.78
CA HIS A 202 -1.46 -26.83 -10.12
C HIS A 202 -0.05 -26.24 -10.23
N VAL A 203 0.68 -26.22 -9.13
CA VAL A 203 1.94 -25.48 -8.96
C VAL A 203 2.97 -26.34 -8.22
N ALA A 204 4.25 -25.97 -8.30
CA ALA A 204 5.28 -26.58 -7.47
C ALA A 204 5.02 -26.27 -5.98
N PRO A 205 5.13 -27.25 -5.06
CA PRO A 205 4.93 -27.02 -3.62
C PRO A 205 5.83 -25.91 -3.05
N GLU A 206 7.07 -25.82 -3.53
CA GLU A 206 8.05 -24.82 -3.12
C GLU A 206 7.60 -23.40 -3.52
N LEU A 207 6.93 -23.27 -4.68
CA LEU A 207 6.42 -21.99 -5.14
C LEU A 207 5.22 -21.55 -4.31
N LEU A 208 4.36 -22.49 -3.90
CA LEU A 208 3.26 -22.22 -2.98
C LEU A 208 3.76 -21.70 -1.62
N VAL A 209 4.76 -22.36 -1.05
CA VAL A 209 5.40 -21.92 0.21
C VAL A 209 6.05 -20.55 0.05
N TRP A 210 6.76 -20.34 -1.05
CA TRP A 210 7.37 -19.05 -1.36
C TRP A 210 6.33 -17.93 -1.44
N TRP A 211 5.23 -18.15 -2.16
CA TRP A 211 4.17 -17.15 -2.32
C TRP A 211 3.43 -16.86 -1.01
N GLN A 212 3.22 -17.86 -0.14
CA GLN A 212 2.68 -17.65 1.20
C GLN A 212 3.57 -16.72 2.04
N ALA A 213 4.89 -16.87 1.95
CA ALA A 213 5.82 -15.97 2.63
C ALA A 213 5.79 -14.54 2.06
N VAL A 214 5.60 -14.40 0.74
CA VAL A 214 5.39 -13.09 0.10
C VAL A 214 4.09 -12.44 0.59
N LEU A 215 2.97 -13.16 0.58
CA LEU A 215 1.68 -12.64 1.07
C LEU A 215 1.75 -12.22 2.55
N GLU A 216 2.49 -12.95 3.38
CA GLU A 216 2.70 -12.57 4.77
C GLU A 216 3.49 -11.27 4.91
N GLN A 217 4.53 -11.05 4.07
CA GLN A 217 5.21 -9.75 4.04
C GLN A 217 4.25 -8.65 3.59
N LEU A 218 3.50 -8.85 2.51
CA LEU A 218 2.55 -7.84 2.02
C LEU A 218 1.52 -7.49 3.10
N ARG A 219 1.00 -8.49 3.81
CA ARG A 219 0.10 -8.29 4.95
C ARG A 219 0.68 -7.36 6.01
N GLN A 220 1.95 -7.57 6.37
CA GLN A 220 2.64 -6.76 7.38
C GLN A 220 2.94 -5.35 6.86
N HIS A 221 3.47 -5.23 5.64
CA HIS A 221 3.80 -3.96 4.99
C HIS A 221 2.57 -3.06 4.86
N GLU A 222 1.50 -3.57 4.26
CA GLU A 222 0.26 -2.81 4.09
C GLU A 222 -0.43 -2.53 5.42
N GLY A 223 -0.40 -3.49 6.36
CA GLY A 223 -0.93 -3.26 7.72
C GLY A 223 -0.20 -2.14 8.45
N HIS A 224 1.10 -1.96 8.21
CA HIS A 224 1.87 -0.87 8.80
C HIS A 224 1.46 0.50 8.23
N HIS A 225 1.24 0.61 6.92
CA HIS A 225 0.68 1.82 6.34
C HIS A 225 -0.68 2.20 6.95
N VAL A 226 -1.56 1.22 7.14
CA VAL A 226 -2.85 1.46 7.82
C VAL A 226 -2.64 1.95 9.26
N SER A 227 -1.65 1.42 9.98
CA SER A 227 -1.31 1.90 11.34
C SER A 227 -0.81 3.34 11.36
N ILE A 228 0.04 3.74 10.39
CA ILE A 228 0.48 5.14 10.26
C ILE A 228 -0.72 6.06 10.09
N TYR A 229 -1.66 5.73 9.20
CA TYR A 229 -2.86 6.52 9.03
C TYR A 229 -3.67 6.65 10.34
N ALA A 230 -3.86 5.55 11.07
CA ALA A 230 -4.61 5.53 12.32
C ALA A 230 -3.95 6.39 13.41
N ASP A 231 -2.62 6.31 13.55
CA ASP A 231 -1.86 7.11 14.51
C ASP A 231 -1.95 8.61 14.19
N PHE A 232 -1.88 8.95 12.91
CA PHE A 232 -1.96 10.35 12.46
C PHE A 232 -3.34 10.98 12.66
N VAL A 233 -4.42 10.19 12.80
CA VAL A 233 -5.74 10.72 13.20
C VAL A 233 -5.68 11.37 14.59
N ALA A 234 -5.03 10.71 15.55
CA ALA A 234 -4.88 11.24 16.90
C ALA A 234 -3.97 12.48 16.91
N ASP A 235 -2.90 12.46 16.10
CA ASP A 235 -1.98 13.58 15.94
C ASP A 235 -2.65 14.85 15.39
N LEU A 236 -3.50 14.74 14.35
CA LEU A 236 -4.24 15.88 13.82
C LEU A 236 -5.09 16.57 14.89
N ARG A 237 -5.80 15.78 15.69
CA ARG A 237 -6.60 16.30 16.81
C ARG A 237 -5.72 17.01 17.82
N ALA A 238 -4.58 16.43 18.20
CA ALA A 238 -3.66 17.02 19.16
C ALA A 238 -3.09 18.36 18.67
N ARG A 239 -2.77 18.49 17.38
CA ARG A 239 -2.30 19.73 16.77
C ARG A 239 -3.37 20.81 16.71
N ALA A 240 -4.63 20.43 16.54
CA ALA A 240 -5.74 21.36 16.34
C ALA A 240 -6.31 21.94 17.64
N VAL A 241 -6.43 21.14 18.71
CA VAL A 241 -7.08 21.58 19.96
C VAL A 241 -6.39 22.80 20.57
N GLY A 242 -7.19 23.81 20.94
CA GLY A 242 -6.75 25.06 21.55
C GLY A 242 -6.22 26.09 20.56
N GLN A 243 -6.00 25.72 19.29
CA GLN A 243 -5.51 26.64 18.28
C GLN A 243 -6.60 27.61 17.80
N SER A 244 -6.19 28.74 17.22
CA SER A 244 -7.12 29.64 16.52
C SER A 244 -7.69 28.93 15.29
N CYS A 245 -8.98 29.14 15.00
CA CYS A 245 -9.62 28.56 13.83
C CYS A 245 -8.96 28.97 12.49
N ASP A 246 -8.33 30.14 12.43
CA ASP A 246 -7.61 30.63 11.24
C ASP A 246 -6.37 29.79 10.92
N THR A 247 -5.89 28.99 11.87
CA THR A 247 -4.73 28.08 11.69
C THR A 247 -5.12 26.70 11.18
N TRP A 248 -6.42 26.39 11.06
CA TRP A 248 -6.87 25.05 10.68
C TRP A 248 -6.24 24.56 9.37
N VAL A 249 -6.23 25.40 8.34
CA VAL A 249 -5.69 25.05 7.02
C VAL A 249 -4.19 24.78 7.08
N SER A 250 -3.42 25.58 7.82
CA SER A 250 -1.97 25.37 7.94
C SER A 250 -1.65 24.12 8.76
N ILE A 251 -2.41 23.85 9.83
CA ILE A 251 -2.30 22.62 10.63
C ILE A 251 -2.57 21.39 9.76
N ALA A 252 -3.69 21.37 9.03
CA ALA A 252 -4.06 20.27 8.16
C ALA A 252 -3.02 20.05 7.04
N THR A 253 -2.49 21.13 6.47
CA THR A 253 -1.45 21.07 5.43
C THR A 253 -0.16 20.46 5.98
N GLN A 254 0.33 20.93 7.12
CA GLN A 254 1.55 20.40 7.74
C GLN A 254 1.36 18.95 8.18
N TRP A 255 0.22 18.63 8.78
CA TRP A 255 -0.13 17.27 9.16
C TRP A 255 -0.13 16.32 7.96
N SER A 256 -0.70 16.73 6.82
CA SER A 256 -0.70 15.92 5.60
C SER A 256 0.72 15.71 5.04
N ALA A 257 1.58 16.74 5.10
CA ALA A 257 2.98 16.60 4.70
C ALA A 257 3.74 15.63 5.60
N ASP A 258 3.52 15.70 6.91
CA ASP A 258 4.16 14.80 7.88
C ASP A 258 3.67 13.35 7.74
N LEU A 259 2.38 13.16 7.47
CA LEU A 259 1.79 11.85 7.18
C LEU A 259 2.49 11.24 5.96
N THR A 260 2.55 11.96 4.84
CA THR A 260 3.25 11.53 3.62
C THR A 260 4.72 11.19 3.90
N ALA A 261 5.41 12.03 4.69
CA ALA A 261 6.79 11.78 5.07
C ALA A 261 6.95 10.51 5.92
N ALA A 262 6.00 10.20 6.80
CA ALA A 262 6.00 8.98 7.60
C ALA A 262 5.85 7.71 6.75
N HIS A 263 4.95 7.72 5.76
CA HIS A 263 4.82 6.62 4.79
C HIS A 263 6.12 6.43 4.01
N ALA A 264 6.68 7.51 3.44
CA ALA A 264 7.93 7.44 2.68
C ALA A 264 9.12 6.96 3.54
N ALA A 265 9.15 7.35 4.83
CA ALA A 265 10.18 6.90 5.75
C ALA A 265 10.05 5.40 6.08
N PHE A 266 8.83 4.86 6.17
CA PHE A 266 8.61 3.43 6.32
C PHE A 266 9.03 2.66 5.06
N ASP A 267 8.63 3.11 3.88
CA ASP A 267 9.03 2.51 2.60
C ASP A 267 10.55 2.47 2.44
N ALA A 268 11.23 3.56 2.83
CA ALA A 268 12.69 3.64 2.80
C ALA A 268 13.37 2.64 3.77
N GLN A 269 12.74 2.35 4.92
CA GLN A 269 13.25 1.34 5.87
C GLN A 269 13.12 -0.07 5.28
N GLU A 270 12.06 -0.33 4.52
CA GLU A 270 11.82 -1.62 3.88
C GLU A 270 12.42 -1.75 2.47
N ALA A 271 13.07 -0.69 1.95
CA ALA A 271 13.70 -0.72 0.63
C ALA A 271 14.80 -1.79 0.50
N ALA A 272 15.38 -2.24 1.62
CA ALA A 272 16.35 -3.33 1.65
C ALA A 272 15.71 -4.73 1.70
N TRP A 273 14.39 -4.82 1.91
CA TRP A 273 13.68 -6.09 1.86
C TRP A 273 13.80 -6.69 0.46
N THR A 274 13.99 -7.99 0.42
CA THR A 274 14.06 -8.75 -0.83
C THR A 274 13.12 -9.93 -0.73
N PHE A 275 12.60 -10.36 -1.87
CA PHE A 275 11.77 -11.55 -1.92
C PHE A 275 12.48 -12.75 -1.28
N PRO A 276 11.74 -13.66 -0.61
CA PRO A 276 12.32 -14.87 -0.06
C PRO A 276 13.09 -15.64 -1.13
N SER A 277 14.15 -16.36 -0.74
CA SER A 277 14.86 -17.26 -1.66
C SER A 277 13.92 -18.35 -2.14
N TYR A 278 13.94 -18.64 -3.44
CA TYR A 278 13.19 -19.74 -4.04
C TYR A 278 14.14 -20.89 -4.37
N ALA A 279 13.83 -22.08 -3.86
CA ALA A 279 14.63 -23.30 -4.04
C ALA A 279 13.97 -24.34 -4.96
N GLY A 280 12.83 -23.99 -5.58
CA GLY A 280 12.09 -24.89 -6.46
C GLY A 280 12.60 -24.88 -7.91
N PRO A 281 11.91 -25.61 -8.81
CA PRO A 281 12.21 -25.63 -10.24
C PRO A 281 12.12 -24.23 -10.87
N PRO A 282 12.97 -23.91 -11.86
CA PRO A 282 13.01 -22.59 -12.51
C PRO A 282 11.70 -22.23 -13.20
#